data_AF-A0A1J6J417-F1
#
_entry.id   AF-A0A1J6J417-F1
#
_cell.length_a   1.000
_cell.length_b   1.000
_cell.length_c   1.000
_cell.angle_alpha   90.00
_cell.angle_beta   90.00
_cell.angle_gamma   90.00
#
_symmetry.space_group_name_H-M   'P 1'
#
loop_
_entity.id
_entity.type
_entity.pdbx_description
1 polymer ?
#
loop_
_entity_poly.entity_id
_entity_poly.type
_entity_poly.pdbx_seq_one_letter_code
_entity_poly.pdbx_strand_id
1 'polypeptide(L)' 'MASNSLSAWTPKENKKFEQALAVYDKDTPDRWQNIAKYVGGGKSVEDVKQHYAILIEDLKHIESGDVPFPKYRSGGNSR' A
#
# COMPACT_ATOMS: atom_id res chain seq x y z
N MET A 1 2.82 -19.92 15.64
CA MET A 1 2.12 -18.82 14.93
C MET A 1 3.11 -18.27 13.93
N ALA A 2 2.87 -18.46 12.63
CA ALA A 2 3.82 -18.10 11.58
C ALA A 2 4.10 -16.59 11.63
N SER A 3 5.32 -16.24 11.99
CA SER A 3 5.83 -14.87 11.89
C SER A 3 5.64 -14.44 10.44
N ASN A 4 4.83 -13.41 10.21
CA ASN A 4 4.64 -12.81 8.89
C ASN A 4 5.94 -12.10 8.48
N SER A 5 6.97 -12.86 8.13
CA SER A 5 8.28 -12.42 7.67
C SER A 5 8.25 -12.01 6.20
N LEU A 6 7.17 -11.34 5.80
CA LEU A 6 7.15 -10.48 4.62
C LEU A 6 7.89 -9.22 5.05
N SER A 7 8.99 -8.86 4.37
CA SER A 7 9.86 -7.78 4.82
C SER A 7 9.04 -6.51 5.08
N ALA A 8 8.85 -6.15 6.36
CA ALA A 8 7.95 -5.08 6.76
C ALA A 8 8.34 -3.80 6.02
N TRP A 9 7.44 -3.30 5.18
CA TRP A 9 7.66 -2.05 4.46
C TRP A 9 7.74 -0.92 5.47
N THR A 10 8.90 -0.28 5.54
CA THR A 10 9.04 0.92 6.36
C THR A 10 8.24 2.07 5.75
N PRO A 11 7.83 3.07 6.54
CA PRO A 11 7.13 4.24 6.01
C PRO A 11 7.90 4.96 4.89
N LYS A 12 9.24 4.95 4.96
CA LYS A 12 10.12 5.54 3.95
C LYS A 12 10.10 4.74 2.65
N GLU A 13 10.13 3.42 2.72
CA GLU A 13 10.02 2.55 1.54
C GLU A 13 8.64 2.66 0.91
N ASN A 14 7.58 2.67 1.73
CA ASN A 14 6.22 2.80 1.22
C ASN A 14 6.03 4.13 0.48
N LYS A 15 6.53 5.24 1.05
CA LYS A 15 6.50 6.54 0.39
C LYS A 15 7.22 6.53 -0.97
N LYS A 16 8.38 5.88 -1.05
CA LYS A 16 9.10 5.74 -2.33
C LYS A 16 8.33 4.86 -3.32
N PHE A 17 7.67 3.83 -2.85
CA PHE A 17 6.84 2.95 -3.67
C PHE A 17 5.65 3.71 -4.27
N GLU A 18 4.93 4.51 -3.48
CA GLU A 18 3.86 5.37 -3.98
C GLU A 18 4.37 6.39 -5.01
N GLN A 19 5.52 7.02 -4.75
CA GLN A 19 6.18 7.91 -5.72
C GLN A 19 6.54 7.18 -7.02
N ALA A 20 7.08 5.96 -6.90
CA ALA A 20 7.43 5.15 -8.06
C ALA A 20 6.19 4.74 -8.87
N LEU A 21 5.05 4.44 -8.23
CA LEU A 21 3.79 4.17 -8.93
C LEU A 21 3.29 5.38 -9.73
N ALA A 22 3.57 6.60 -9.27
CA ALA A 22 3.22 7.83 -9.98
C ALA A 22 4.14 8.13 -11.16
N VAL A 23 5.41 7.70 -11.09
CA VAL A 23 6.40 7.86 -12.16
C VAL A 23 6.27 6.76 -13.23
N TYR A 24 6.08 5.51 -12.80
CA TYR A 24 5.97 4.35 -13.66
C TYR A 24 4.51 3.90 -13.71
N ASP A 25 3.81 4.38 -14.73
CA ASP A 25 2.42 4.04 -15.00
C ASP A 25 2.26 2.57 -15.43
N LYS A 26 1.01 2.18 -15.73
CA LYS A 26 0.66 0.81 -16.13
C LYS A 26 1.24 0.40 -17.48
N ASP A 27 1.56 1.36 -18.35
CA ASP A 27 2.01 1.12 -19.73
C ASP A 27 3.55 1.13 -19.82
N THR A 28 4.22 1.49 -18.73
CA THR A 28 5.68 1.46 -18.60
C THR A 28 6.21 0.02 -18.77
N PRO A 29 7.13 -0.24 -19.71
CA PRO A 29 7.79 -1.53 -19.83
C PRO A 29 8.66 -1.80 -18.59
N ASP A 30 8.71 -3.06 -18.16
CA ASP A 30 9.45 -3.47 -16.95
C ASP A 30 9.11 -2.64 -15.70
N ARG A 31 7.85 -2.20 -15.60
CA ARG A 31 7.32 -1.35 -14.52
C ARG A 31 7.81 -1.80 -13.14
N TRP A 32 7.65 -3.09 -12.83
CA TRP A 32 7.97 -3.63 -11.51
C TRP A 32 9.46 -3.63 -11.20
N GLN A 33 10.29 -3.91 -12.21
CA GLN A 33 11.74 -3.83 -12.10
C GLN A 33 12.20 -2.39 -11.86
N ASN A 34 11.58 -1.42 -12.53
CA ASN A 34 11.87 0.00 -12.34
C ASN A 34 11.44 0.48 -10.94
N ILE A 35 10.26 0.07 -10.47
CA ILE A 35 9.79 0.38 -9.11
C ILE A 35 10.72 -0.22 -8.05
N ALA A 36 11.10 -1.50 -8.18
CA ALA A 36 12.02 -2.15 -7.24
C ALA A 36 13.37 -1.41 -7.15
N LYS A 37 13.92 -1.01 -8.30
CA LYS A 37 15.14 -0.17 -8.36
C LYS A 37 14.95 1.19 -7.68
N TYR A 38 13.81 1.84 -7.89
CA TYR A 38 13.53 3.17 -7.34
C TYR A 38 13.38 3.15 -5.81
N VAL A 39 12.62 2.17 -5.30
CA VAL A 39 12.46 1.97 -3.85
C VAL A 39 13.83 1.71 -3.21
N GLY A 40 14.62 0.82 -3.83
CA GLY A 40 15.91 0.39 -3.33
C GLY A 40 15.77 -0.46 -2.07
N GLY A 41 16.82 -0.53 -1.25
CA GLY A 41 16.75 -1.20 0.07
C GLY A 41 16.64 -2.73 0.01
N GLY A 42 16.91 -3.35 -1.14
CA GLY A 42 16.87 -4.81 -1.30
C GLY A 42 15.48 -5.39 -1.55
N LYS A 43 14.46 -4.57 -1.82
CA LYS A 43 13.14 -5.06 -2.23
C LYS A 43 13.22 -5.70 -3.61
N SER A 44 12.75 -6.94 -3.71
CA SER A 44 12.67 -7.68 -4.97
C SER A 44 11.46 -7.24 -5.79
N VAL A 45 11.42 -7.68 -7.05
CA VAL A 45 10.26 -7.45 -7.93
C VAL A 45 9.01 -8.11 -7.34
N GLU A 46 9.20 -9.27 -6.71
CA GLU A 46 8.17 -10.06 -6.06
C GLU A 46 7.61 -9.31 -4.84
N ASP A 47 8.48 -8.74 -4.00
CA ASP A 47 8.06 -7.91 -2.85
C ASP A 47 7.19 -6.73 -3.30
N VAL A 48 7.59 -6.06 -4.38
CA VAL A 48 6.87 -4.92 -4.94
C VAL A 48 5.50 -5.33 -5.48
N LYS A 49 5.42 -6.43 -6.24
CA LYS A 49 4.16 -6.96 -6.77
C LYS A 49 3.20 -7.37 -5.65
N GLN A 50 3.72 -8.03 -4.62
CA GLN A 50 2.92 -8.43 -3.47
C GLN A 50 2.39 -7.22 -2.71
N HIS A 51 3.24 -6.22 -2.47
CA HIS A 51 2.83 -4.98 -1.80
C HIS A 51 1.77 -4.22 -2.60
N TYR A 52 1.90 -4.20 -3.92
CA TYR A 52 0.89 -3.64 -4.81
C TYR A 52 -0.45 -4.39 -4.74
N ALA A 53 -0.43 -5.71 -4.67
CA ALA A 53 -1.66 -6.51 -4.55
C ALA A 53 -2.42 -6.18 -3.24
N ILE A 54 -1.70 -6.03 -2.13
CA ILE A 54 -2.27 -5.61 -0.84
C ILE A 54 -2.88 -4.21 -0.96
N LEU A 55 -2.17 -3.25 -1.57
CA LEU A 55 -2.70 -1.91 -1.79
C LEU A 55 -4.02 -1.92 -2.59
N ILE A 56 -4.11 -2.76 -3.63
CA ILE A 56 -5.34 -2.90 -4.42
C ILE A 56 -6.47 -3.52 -3.59
N GLU A 57 -6.16 -4.49 -2.73
CA GLU A 57 -7.14 -5.08 -1.82
C GLU A 57 -7.66 -4.05 -0.81
N ASP A 58 -6.78 -3.25 -0.21
CA ASP A 58 -7.16 -2.18 0.72
C ASP A 58 -8.05 -1.13 0.03
N LEU A 59 -7.71 -0.71 -1.19
CA LEU A 59 -8.54 0.22 -1.97
C LEU A 59 -9.93 -0.34 -2.25
N LYS A 60 -10.05 -1.62 -2.59
CA LYS A 60 -11.34 -2.28 -2.81
C LYS A 60 -12.20 -2.31 -1.54
N HIS A 61 -11.59 -2.58 -0.38
CA HIS A 61 -12.31 -2.56 0.89
C HIS A 61 -12.80 -1.14 1.25
N ILE A 62 -12.02 -0.11 0.89
CA ILE A 62 -12.44 1.29 1.06
C ILE A 62 -13.61 1.63 0.14
N GLU A 63 -13.53 1.25 -1.14
CA GLU A 63 -14.57 1.50 -2.13
C GLU A 63 -15.87 0.71 -1.86
N SER A 64 -15.78 -0.50 -1.31
CA SER A 64 -16.96 -1.29 -0.94
C SER A 64 -17.67 -0.76 0.32
N GLY A 65 -17.07 0.20 1.04
CA GLY A 65 -17.61 0.71 2.30
C GLY A 65 -17.43 -0.28 3.47
N ASP A 66 -16.63 -1.32 3.31
CA ASP A 66 -16.28 -2.32 4.35
C ASP A 66 -15.22 -1.82 5.34
N VAL A 67 -15.01 -0.51 5.40
CA VAL A 67 -14.18 0.10 6.45
C VAL A 67 -15.08 0.45 7.63
N PRO A 68 -14.85 -0.11 8.82
CA PRO A 68 -15.59 0.30 10.00
C PRO A 68 -15.32 1.79 10.25
N PHE A 69 -16.32 2.62 9.96
CA PHE A 69 -16.24 4.04 10.31
C PHE A 69 -16.02 4.14 11.82
N PRO A 70 -15.04 4.95 12.28
CA PRO A 70 -14.89 5.23 13.69
C PRO A 70 -16.23 5.75 14.23
N LYS A 71 -16.74 5.16 15.31
CA LYS A 71 -17.89 5.70 16.03
C LYS A 71 -17.48 7.02 16.69
N TYR A 72 -17.46 8.09 15.92
CA TYR A 72 -17.40 9.43 16.47
C TYR A 72 -18.66 9.60 17.32
N ARG A 73 -18.51 9.59 18.65
CA ARG A 73 -19.61 9.93 19.56
C ARG A 73 -20.09 11.31 19.14
N SER A 74 -21.23 11.36 18.46
CA SER A 74 -21.98 12.59 18.28
C SER A 74 -22.25 13.11 19.69
N GLY A 75 -21.62 14.22 20.04
CA GLY A 75 -21.91 14.96 21.25
C GLY A 75 -23.36 15.41 21.18
N GLY A 76 -24.26 14.56 21.68
CA GLY A 76 -25.65 14.89 21.86
C GLY A 76 -25.74 16.05 22.84
N ASN A 77 -25.91 17.25 22.30
CA ASN A 77 -26.35 18.41 23.04
C ASN A 77 -27.79 18.13 23.48
N SER A 78 -27.91 17.47 24.64
CA SER A 78 -29.17 17.30 25.34
C SER A 78 -29.53 18.65 25.95
N ARG A 79 -30.67 19.18 25.53
CA ARG A 79 -31.29 20.41 26.02
C ARG A 79 -31.57 20.37 27.52
#